data_AF-A0A914QJB4-F1
#
_entry.id   AF-A0A914QJB4-F1
#
_cell.length_a   1.000
_cell.length_b   1.000
_cell.length_c   1.000
_cell.angle_alpha   90.00
_cell.angle_beta   90.00
_cell.angle_gamma   90.00
#
_symmetry.space_group_name_H-M   'P 1'
#
loop_
_entity.id
_entity.type
_entity.pdbx_description
1 polymer ?
#
loop_
_entity_poly.entity_id
_entity_poly.type
_entity_poly.pdbx_seq_one_letter_code
_entity_poly.pdbx_strand_id
1 'polypeptide(L)'
;MHGEYDDRYDLQSTANAYMHRSKFGMSGPGLNGAHLDFLGWLPMDRMLYFGRDGRQNYTLRLSSISVQHNETKGWLLIMIPYDRNDPRNLFTIELRTPNRFDKGIAQPSVLIHRVQKAGRSYYSVLLSQSRDYYELTEGTEWVTFLEPDISGNFQTIRVSVRKMYTTDADITITSTFDPEICRLGELRKMVLATHYGVNYACIPRMRSHMGVHEIDLQRQYFYHNFYSLRATYGANECKAGYVWRSIDEYDYVCVHPHRQENAQQQALYQAERRQIIEATTNSTSESTTSISHSISSNSTEIFKDDIIESECLSPYVPRNAFLGDDICVTEREQYLTNKENESAVNLLKYYEFFNGVDTVGP
;
A
#
# COMPACT_ATOMS: atom_id res chain seq x y z
N MET A 1 -4.08 29.29 1.05
CA MET A 1 -4.18 27.92 1.61
C MET A 1 -5.46 27.35 1.07
N HIS A 2 -5.35 26.39 0.16
CA HIS A 2 -6.48 25.54 -0.22
C HIS A 2 -6.77 24.64 0.98
N GLY A 3 -8.05 24.52 1.35
CA GLY A 3 -8.47 23.83 2.58
C GLY A 3 -8.34 22.31 2.47
N GLU A 4 -8.57 21.62 3.60
CA GLU A 4 -8.65 20.15 3.69
C GLU A 4 -9.66 19.52 2.72
N TYR A 5 -10.66 20.30 2.28
CA TYR A 5 -11.78 19.89 1.43
C TYR A 5 -11.69 20.42 -0.02
N ASP A 6 -10.49 20.58 -0.58
CA ASP A 6 -10.28 21.17 -1.92
C ASP A 6 -9.75 20.18 -2.97
N ASP A 7 -9.88 18.88 -2.72
CA ASP A 7 -9.58 17.84 -3.70
C ASP A 7 -10.85 17.42 -4.45
N ARG A 8 -11.02 17.88 -5.69
CA ARG A 8 -12.21 17.57 -6.49
C ARG A 8 -12.30 16.09 -6.89
N TYR A 9 -11.22 15.34 -6.76
CA TYR A 9 -11.14 13.94 -7.14
C TYR A 9 -11.35 12.99 -5.96
N ASP A 10 -11.55 13.53 -4.76
CA ASP A 10 -11.73 12.77 -3.53
C ASP A 10 -13.11 12.98 -2.91
N LEU A 11 -13.74 11.87 -2.50
CA LEU A 11 -15.02 11.87 -1.81
C LEU A 11 -14.96 12.65 -0.49
N GLN A 12 -13.81 12.65 0.20
CA GLN A 12 -13.68 13.35 1.49
C GLN A 12 -13.89 14.87 1.36
N SER A 13 -13.77 15.45 0.16
CA SER A 13 -14.07 16.87 -0.07
C SER A 13 -15.56 17.23 0.01
N THR A 14 -16.47 16.24 0.03
CA THR A 14 -17.95 16.27 0.28
C THR A 14 -18.82 17.26 -0.52
N ALA A 15 -18.39 18.49 -0.79
CA ALA A 15 -19.17 19.56 -1.43
C ALA A 15 -18.52 20.18 -2.68
N ASN A 16 -17.24 19.91 -2.96
CA ASN A 16 -16.52 20.44 -4.14
C ASN A 16 -16.04 19.35 -5.11
N ALA A 17 -16.55 18.13 -4.97
CA ALA A 17 -16.04 16.97 -5.70
C ALA A 17 -16.71 16.78 -7.08
N TYR A 18 -16.03 16.10 -8.00
CA TYR A 18 -16.55 15.72 -9.33
C TYR A 18 -17.57 14.59 -9.23
N MET A 19 -18.77 14.94 -8.76
CA MET A 19 -19.88 14.00 -8.59
C MET A 19 -20.63 13.76 -9.91
N HIS A 20 -21.34 12.63 -10.01
CA HIS A 20 -22.26 12.31 -11.10
C HIS A 20 -23.66 11.95 -10.56
N ARG A 21 -24.68 12.00 -11.44
CA ARG A 21 -26.04 11.59 -11.06
C ARG A 21 -26.16 10.07 -10.92
N SER A 22 -26.77 9.64 -9.83
CA SER A 22 -27.10 8.25 -9.51
C SER A 22 -28.58 8.12 -9.11
N LYS A 23 -29.02 6.90 -8.78
CA LYS A 23 -30.37 6.64 -8.27
C LYS A 23 -30.66 7.32 -6.92
N PHE A 24 -29.61 7.69 -6.17
CA PHE A 24 -29.71 8.24 -4.82
C PHE A 24 -29.33 9.73 -4.75
N GLY A 25 -29.19 10.41 -5.91
CA GLY A 25 -28.77 11.81 -5.97
C GLY A 25 -27.41 11.97 -6.65
N MET A 26 -26.58 12.89 -6.16
CA MET A 26 -25.19 13.00 -6.62
C MET A 26 -24.33 11.95 -5.91
N SER A 27 -23.42 11.32 -6.63
CA SER A 27 -22.54 10.27 -6.10
C SER A 27 -21.15 10.38 -6.70
N GLY A 28 -20.16 9.82 -6.00
CA GLY A 28 -18.77 9.92 -6.40
C GLY A 28 -18.16 11.29 -6.06
N PRO A 29 -16.87 11.51 -6.40
CA PRO A 29 -15.91 10.52 -6.89
C PRO A 29 -15.58 9.46 -5.82
N GLY A 30 -14.73 8.48 -6.14
CA GLY A 30 -14.19 7.55 -5.14
C GLY A 30 -13.20 8.26 -4.19
N LEU A 31 -12.68 7.55 -3.20
CA LEU A 31 -11.57 8.05 -2.38
C LEU A 31 -10.28 8.20 -3.21
N ASN A 32 -9.42 9.14 -2.84
CA ASN A 32 -8.05 9.18 -3.37
C ASN A 32 -7.19 8.05 -2.77
N GLY A 33 -6.06 7.80 -3.41
CA GLY A 33 -5.15 6.70 -3.12
C GLY A 33 -4.54 6.77 -1.73
N ALA A 34 -4.29 7.96 -1.19
CA ALA A 34 -3.78 8.10 0.18
C ALA A 34 -4.81 7.63 1.22
N HIS A 35 -6.10 7.95 1.02
CA HIS A 35 -7.18 7.45 1.87
C HIS A 35 -7.42 5.95 1.67
N LEU A 36 -7.34 5.45 0.44
CA LEU A 36 -7.47 4.01 0.16
C LEU A 36 -6.32 3.19 0.78
N ASP A 37 -5.08 3.69 0.70
CA ASP A 37 -3.93 3.13 1.39
C ASP A 37 -4.21 3.06 2.89
N PHE A 38 -4.60 4.17 3.52
CA PHE A 38 -4.92 4.18 4.95
C PHE A 38 -5.96 3.15 5.37
N LEU A 39 -7.03 3.01 4.59
CA LEU A 39 -8.09 2.04 4.90
C LEU A 39 -7.66 0.58 4.67
N GLY A 40 -6.47 0.34 4.10
CA GLY A 40 -6.02 -1.00 3.69
C GLY A 40 -6.80 -1.53 2.50
N TRP A 41 -7.40 -0.63 1.70
CA TRP A 41 -8.25 -0.98 0.57
C TRP A 41 -7.49 -1.10 -0.75
N LEU A 42 -6.18 -0.88 -0.74
CA LEU A 42 -5.30 -1.18 -1.87
C LEU A 42 -4.53 -2.47 -1.60
N PRO A 43 -4.41 -3.37 -2.60
CA PRO A 43 -3.60 -4.55 -2.47
C PRO A 43 -2.12 -4.16 -2.40
N MET A 44 -1.43 -4.63 -1.36
CA MET A 44 -0.08 -4.19 -0.98
C MET A 44 0.97 -4.48 -2.07
N ASP A 45 0.76 -5.53 -2.86
CA ASP A 45 1.62 -5.95 -3.97
C ASP A 45 1.46 -5.06 -5.22
N ARG A 46 0.38 -4.26 -5.28
CA ARG A 46 0.15 -3.26 -6.34
C ARG A 46 0.40 -1.83 -5.89
N MET A 47 1.12 -1.66 -4.78
CA MET A 47 1.58 -0.36 -4.29
C MET A 47 3.09 -0.27 -4.34
N LEU A 48 3.62 0.85 -4.84
CA LEU A 48 5.06 1.03 -5.04
C LEU A 48 5.61 2.14 -4.14
N TYR A 49 6.67 1.86 -3.38
CA TYR A 49 7.49 2.89 -2.75
C TYR A 49 8.75 3.16 -3.59
N PHE A 50 8.74 4.26 -4.34
CA PHE A 50 9.74 4.54 -5.37
C PHE A 50 11.14 4.76 -4.76
N GLY A 51 12.15 4.14 -5.38
CA GLY A 51 13.55 4.18 -4.94
C GLY A 51 13.94 3.07 -3.95
N ARG A 52 12.97 2.35 -3.36
CA ARG A 52 13.26 1.27 -2.40
C ARG A 52 14.06 0.12 -3.01
N ASP A 53 13.87 -0.13 -4.30
CA ASP A 53 14.59 -1.13 -5.08
C ASP A 53 15.95 -0.64 -5.63
N GLY A 54 16.38 0.56 -5.23
CA GLY A 54 17.61 1.19 -5.69
C GLY A 54 17.51 1.85 -7.07
N ARG A 55 16.38 1.73 -7.78
CA ARG A 55 16.19 2.37 -9.08
C ARG A 55 15.66 3.79 -8.90
N GLN A 56 16.31 4.75 -9.57
CA GLN A 56 15.96 6.17 -9.51
C GLN A 56 15.24 6.68 -10.76
N ASN A 57 15.20 5.89 -11.83
CA ASN A 57 14.56 6.23 -13.09
C ASN A 57 14.04 4.98 -13.80
N TYR A 58 12.72 4.87 -13.99
CA TYR A 58 12.13 3.83 -14.82
C TYR A 58 10.71 4.16 -15.25
N THR A 59 10.25 3.44 -16.27
CA THR A 59 8.86 3.45 -16.73
C THR A 59 8.11 2.28 -16.15
N LEU A 60 6.86 2.53 -15.75
CA LEU A 60 5.96 1.53 -15.19
C LEU A 60 4.54 1.74 -15.73
N ARG A 61 3.73 0.70 -15.62
CA ARG A 61 2.30 0.75 -15.94
C ARG A 61 1.51 1.03 -14.67
N LEU A 62 0.79 2.14 -14.64
CA LEU A 62 -0.14 2.56 -13.59
C LEU A 62 -1.56 2.27 -14.06
N SER A 63 -2.33 1.52 -13.28
CA SER A 63 -3.74 1.21 -13.54
C SER A 63 -4.65 2.16 -12.77
N SER A 64 -5.85 2.34 -13.31
CA SER A 64 -6.85 3.22 -12.72
C SER A 64 -7.43 2.65 -11.43
N ILE A 65 -7.46 3.46 -10.37
CA ILE A 65 -8.16 3.12 -9.12
C ILE A 65 -9.69 3.31 -9.23
N SER A 66 -10.18 3.81 -10.37
CA SER A 66 -11.62 3.93 -10.68
C SER A 66 -12.22 2.61 -11.21
N VAL A 67 -11.39 1.59 -11.41
CA VAL A 67 -11.71 0.29 -12.02
C VAL A 67 -11.48 -0.82 -10.99
N GLN A 68 -12.16 -1.97 -11.13
CA GLN A 68 -11.96 -3.06 -10.16
C GLN A 68 -10.50 -3.56 -10.22
N HIS A 69 -9.91 -3.87 -9.07
CA HIS A 69 -8.49 -4.27 -9.00
C HIS A 69 -8.19 -5.53 -9.80
N ASN A 70 -9.15 -6.47 -9.91
CA ASN A 70 -9.00 -7.71 -10.69
C ASN A 70 -9.11 -7.51 -12.21
N GLU A 71 -9.64 -6.38 -12.68
CA GLU A 71 -9.74 -6.03 -14.10
C GLU A 71 -8.43 -5.44 -14.64
N THR A 72 -7.47 -5.12 -13.76
CA THR A 72 -6.19 -4.49 -14.13
C THR A 72 -5.00 -5.19 -13.48
N LYS A 73 -3.77 -4.89 -13.93
CA LYS A 73 -2.55 -5.59 -13.48
C LYS A 73 -1.35 -4.68 -13.15
N GLY A 74 -1.40 -3.38 -13.47
CA GLY A 74 -0.30 -2.43 -13.22
C GLY A 74 -0.11 -2.06 -11.75
N TRP A 75 0.52 -0.94 -11.43
CA TRP A 75 0.50 -0.37 -10.08
C TRP A 75 -0.79 0.42 -9.86
N LEU A 76 -1.35 0.45 -8.66
CA LEU A 76 -2.54 1.26 -8.33
C LEU A 76 -2.15 2.58 -7.66
N LEU A 77 -1.08 2.56 -6.87
CA LEU A 77 -0.58 3.71 -6.15
C LEU A 77 0.94 3.70 -6.13
N ILE A 78 1.55 4.85 -6.41
CA ILE A 78 2.99 5.03 -6.30
C ILE A 78 3.27 6.12 -5.29
N MET A 79 4.17 5.84 -4.36
CA MET A 79 4.59 6.72 -3.29
C MET A 79 6.04 7.13 -3.54
N ILE A 80 6.28 8.42 -3.73
CA ILE A 80 7.63 8.97 -3.91
C ILE A 80 8.00 9.82 -2.68
N PRO A 81 8.97 9.41 -1.86
CA PRO A 81 9.40 10.21 -0.72
C PRO A 81 10.04 11.53 -1.17
N TYR A 82 9.80 12.59 -0.40
CA TYR A 82 10.47 13.87 -0.60
C TYR A 82 11.12 14.45 0.67
N ASP A 83 10.89 13.81 1.82
CA ASP A 83 11.48 14.22 3.10
C ASP A 83 12.23 13.04 3.73
N ARG A 84 13.51 13.25 3.99
CA ARG A 84 14.37 12.26 4.63
C ARG A 84 14.07 12.10 6.13
N ASN A 85 13.50 13.12 6.76
CA ASN A 85 13.23 13.14 8.19
C ASN A 85 11.94 12.41 8.52
N ASP A 86 10.99 12.43 7.59
CA ASP A 86 9.69 11.79 7.74
C ASP A 86 9.31 11.09 6.43
N PRO A 87 9.44 9.75 6.35
CA PRO A 87 9.15 9.03 5.11
C PRO A 87 7.70 9.03 4.66
N ARG A 88 6.78 9.49 5.51
CA ARG A 88 5.37 9.66 5.16
C ARG A 88 5.09 10.99 4.49
N ASN A 89 6.04 11.92 4.53
CA ASN A 89 6.01 13.08 3.66
C ASN A 89 6.44 12.60 2.26
N LEU A 90 5.44 12.27 1.46
CA LEU A 90 5.59 11.65 0.15
C LEU A 90 4.58 12.24 -0.85
N PHE A 91 4.87 12.08 -2.13
CA PHE A 91 3.89 12.29 -3.18
C PHE A 91 3.23 10.96 -3.50
N THR A 92 1.91 10.95 -3.63
CA THR A 92 1.19 9.82 -4.23
C THR A 92 0.88 10.12 -5.69
N ILE A 93 0.97 9.09 -6.54
CA ILE A 93 0.58 9.14 -7.95
C ILE A 93 -0.45 8.06 -8.19
N GLU A 94 -1.58 8.46 -8.78
CA GLU A 94 -2.70 7.59 -9.09
C GLU A 94 -3.27 7.92 -10.47
N LEU A 95 -3.94 6.95 -11.09
CA LEU A 95 -4.70 7.15 -12.31
C LEU A 95 -6.19 7.13 -11.98
N ARG A 96 -6.92 8.15 -12.45
CA ARG A 96 -8.38 8.22 -12.37
C ARG A 96 -8.97 8.15 -13.77
N THR A 97 -10.03 7.36 -13.96
CA THR A 97 -10.75 7.24 -15.24
C THR A 97 -12.25 7.42 -15.01
N PRO A 98 -13.02 7.89 -16.00
CA PRO A 98 -14.45 8.18 -15.85
C PRO A 98 -15.30 6.90 -15.77
N ASN A 99 -15.12 6.15 -14.71
CA ASN A 99 -15.67 4.83 -14.49
C ASN A 99 -16.27 4.70 -13.09
N ARG A 100 -17.43 4.01 -13.00
CA ARG A 100 -18.15 3.75 -11.73
C ARG A 100 -18.32 5.01 -10.86
N PHE A 101 -17.64 5.08 -9.71
CA PHE A 101 -17.73 6.21 -8.79
C PHE A 101 -17.17 7.50 -9.41
N ASP A 102 -16.21 7.38 -10.31
CA ASP A 102 -15.53 8.52 -10.93
C ASP A 102 -16.15 8.96 -12.25
N LYS A 103 -17.37 8.50 -12.59
CA LYS A 103 -18.08 8.94 -13.81
C LYS A 103 -18.24 10.45 -13.97
N GLY A 104 -18.12 11.21 -12.87
CA GLY A 104 -18.19 12.67 -12.89
C GLY A 104 -16.92 13.37 -13.37
N ILE A 105 -15.79 12.65 -13.46
CA ILE A 105 -14.54 13.22 -13.99
C ILE A 105 -14.61 13.32 -15.52
N ALA A 106 -13.96 14.32 -16.10
CA ALA A 106 -14.07 14.60 -17.53
C ALA A 106 -13.28 13.62 -18.41
N GLN A 107 -12.11 13.16 -17.95
CA GLN A 107 -11.18 12.36 -18.75
C GLN A 107 -10.20 11.55 -17.87
N PRO A 108 -9.60 10.47 -18.41
CA PRO A 108 -8.46 9.80 -17.81
C PRO A 108 -7.34 10.78 -17.47
N SER A 109 -6.91 10.79 -16.21
CA SER A 109 -5.90 11.73 -15.74
C SER A 109 -5.04 11.09 -14.66
N VAL A 110 -3.72 11.26 -14.79
CA VAL A 110 -2.79 10.96 -13.69
C VAL A 110 -2.82 12.15 -12.74
N LEU A 111 -3.01 11.87 -11.45
CA LEU A 111 -3.07 12.87 -10.40
C LEU A 111 -1.89 12.70 -9.46
N ILE A 112 -1.45 13.81 -8.88
CA ILE A 112 -0.40 13.84 -7.88
C ILE A 112 -0.93 14.51 -6.63
N HIS A 113 -0.86 13.81 -5.51
CA HIS A 113 -1.14 14.41 -4.21
C HIS A 113 0.14 14.51 -3.40
N ARG A 114 0.22 15.54 -2.57
CA ARG A 114 1.25 15.66 -1.54
C ARG A 114 0.66 15.20 -0.22
N VAL A 115 1.17 14.09 0.29
CA VAL A 115 0.95 13.69 1.67
C VAL A 115 1.95 14.43 2.55
N GLN A 116 1.44 15.14 3.55
CA GLN A 116 2.28 15.89 4.48
C GLN A 116 1.70 15.91 5.89
N LYS A 117 2.58 15.89 6.87
CA LYS A 117 2.19 16.08 8.26
C LYS A 117 1.73 17.53 8.52
N ALA A 118 0.57 17.70 9.15
CA ALA A 118 0.17 18.95 9.76
C ALA A 118 -0.36 18.70 11.18
N GLY A 119 0.29 19.29 12.18
CA GLY A 119 0.01 19.01 13.58
C GLY A 119 0.31 17.54 13.94
N ARG A 120 -0.72 16.81 14.37
CA ARG A 120 -0.62 15.38 14.73
C ARG A 120 -0.99 14.44 13.58
N SER A 121 -1.64 14.94 12.53
CA SER A 121 -2.23 14.15 11.45
C SER A 121 -1.50 14.37 10.12
N TYR A 122 -1.83 13.56 9.13
CA TYR A 122 -1.36 13.72 7.75
C TYR A 122 -2.52 14.11 6.86
N TYR A 123 -2.23 14.90 5.84
CA TYR A 123 -3.20 15.39 4.89
C TYR A 123 -2.71 15.07 3.48
N SER A 124 -3.63 14.63 2.63
CA SER A 124 -3.41 14.45 1.20
C SER A 124 -3.92 15.68 0.46
N VAL A 125 -3.04 16.40 -0.22
CA VAL A 125 -3.39 17.63 -0.96
C VAL A 125 -3.13 17.44 -2.43
N LEU A 126 -4.17 17.58 -3.26
CA LEU A 126 -4.04 17.52 -4.72
C LEU A 126 -3.17 18.68 -5.24
N LEU A 127 -2.20 18.36 -6.08
CA LEU A 127 -1.27 19.34 -6.65
C LEU A 127 -1.72 19.80 -8.02
N SER A 128 -1.75 21.13 -8.19
CA SER A 128 -2.03 21.77 -9.48
C SER A 128 -0.74 22.15 -10.20
N GLN A 129 -0.70 21.98 -11.52
CA GLN A 129 0.38 22.47 -12.38
C GLN A 129 0.20 23.95 -12.76
N SER A 130 -1.05 24.43 -12.82
CA SER A 130 -1.36 25.83 -13.09
C SER A 130 -2.62 26.28 -12.33
N ARG A 131 -3.27 27.39 -12.68
CA ARG A 131 -4.51 27.78 -12.01
C ARG A 131 -5.62 26.80 -12.41
N ASP A 132 -6.04 25.95 -11.47
CA ASP A 132 -7.09 24.95 -11.65
C ASP A 132 -6.80 23.87 -12.72
N TYR A 133 -5.53 23.47 -12.90
CA TYR A 133 -5.13 22.39 -13.82
C TYR A 133 -4.33 21.32 -13.07
N TYR A 134 -5.00 20.23 -12.73
CA TYR A 134 -4.48 19.16 -11.87
C TYR A 134 -4.06 17.93 -12.68
N GLU A 135 -4.66 17.77 -13.84
CA GLU A 135 -4.62 16.57 -14.66
C GLU A 135 -3.30 16.46 -15.43
N LEU A 136 -2.57 15.35 -15.23
CA LEU A 136 -1.52 14.95 -16.16
C LEU A 136 -2.12 14.03 -17.22
N THR A 137 -2.09 14.49 -18.47
CA THR A 137 -2.53 13.75 -19.66
C THR A 137 -1.35 13.25 -20.48
N GLU A 138 -1.59 12.46 -21.54
CA GLU A 138 -0.51 11.94 -22.39
C GLU A 138 0.43 13.05 -22.90
N GLY A 139 1.74 12.86 -22.71
CA GLY A 139 2.76 13.83 -23.11
C GLY A 139 3.03 14.95 -22.09
N THR A 140 2.26 15.03 -21.00
CA THR A 140 2.49 16.02 -19.93
C THR A 140 3.55 15.55 -18.93
N GLU A 141 4.05 16.50 -18.16
CA GLU A 141 5.07 16.26 -17.17
C GLU A 141 4.91 17.19 -15.97
N TRP A 142 5.08 16.61 -14.78
CA TRP A 142 5.19 17.34 -13.54
C TRP A 142 6.61 17.26 -13.00
N VAL A 143 7.13 18.38 -12.50
CA VAL A 143 8.46 18.49 -11.91
C VAL A 143 8.36 19.28 -10.62
N THR A 144 9.01 18.79 -9.57
CA THR A 144 9.20 19.54 -8.33
C THR A 144 10.66 19.53 -7.91
N PHE A 145 11.07 20.62 -7.25
CA PHE A 145 12.39 20.79 -6.67
C PHE A 145 12.31 20.61 -5.17
N LEU A 146 13.20 19.77 -4.64
CA LEU A 146 13.33 19.52 -3.20
C LEU A 146 14.43 20.40 -2.61
N GLU A 147 14.67 20.29 -1.31
CA GLU A 147 15.69 21.11 -0.65
C GLU A 147 17.09 20.95 -1.29
N PRO A 148 17.82 22.06 -1.47
CA PRO A 148 19.14 22.03 -2.07
C PRO A 148 20.18 21.42 -1.13
N ASP A 149 21.19 20.80 -1.73
CA ASP A 149 22.38 20.30 -1.03
C ASP A 149 23.27 21.44 -0.51
N ILE A 150 24.38 21.09 0.17
CA ILE A 150 25.38 22.06 0.65
C ILE A 150 26.02 22.92 -0.45
N SER A 151 25.97 22.46 -1.70
CA SER A 151 26.49 23.14 -2.89
C SER A 151 25.43 24.01 -3.59
N GLY A 152 24.17 23.97 -3.13
CA GLY A 152 23.06 24.71 -3.71
C GLY A 152 22.35 23.97 -4.85
N ASN A 153 22.69 22.71 -5.13
CA ASN A 153 22.01 21.93 -6.16
C ASN A 153 20.68 21.38 -5.62
N PHE A 154 19.59 21.67 -6.32
CA PHE A 154 18.28 21.13 -5.99
C PHE A 154 18.18 19.67 -6.41
N GLN A 155 17.67 18.83 -5.51
CA GLN A 155 17.17 17.51 -5.88
C GLN A 155 15.82 17.67 -6.59
N THR A 156 15.45 16.74 -7.44
CA THR A 156 14.25 16.84 -8.27
C THR A 156 13.48 15.53 -8.32
N ILE A 157 12.16 15.66 -8.45
CA ILE A 157 11.26 14.57 -8.79
C ILE A 157 10.53 14.97 -10.07
N ARG A 158 10.46 14.05 -11.02
CA ARG A 158 9.81 14.21 -12.31
C ARG A 158 8.89 13.03 -12.59
N VAL A 159 7.68 13.33 -13.02
CA VAL A 159 6.67 12.36 -13.42
C VAL A 159 6.19 12.73 -14.82
N SER A 160 6.51 11.90 -15.80
CA SER A 160 6.15 12.12 -17.21
C SER A 160 5.13 11.07 -17.64
N VAL A 161 4.00 11.50 -18.18
CA VAL A 161 2.98 10.59 -18.70
C VAL A 161 3.30 10.25 -20.15
N ARG A 162 3.71 9.00 -20.41
CA ARG A 162 4.17 8.56 -21.73
C ARG A 162 3.02 8.14 -22.63
N LYS A 163 2.06 7.39 -22.09
CA LYS A 163 0.93 6.87 -22.85
C LYS A 163 -0.29 6.72 -21.96
N MET A 164 -1.46 7.19 -22.44
CA MET A 164 -2.76 6.90 -21.84
C MET A 164 -3.48 5.78 -22.59
N TYR A 165 -4.08 4.89 -21.84
CA TYR A 165 -5.01 3.86 -22.29
C TYR A 165 -6.38 4.08 -21.63
N THR A 166 -7.32 3.16 -21.87
CA THR A 166 -8.67 3.23 -21.29
C THR A 166 -8.69 3.08 -19.77
N THR A 167 -7.84 2.21 -19.24
CA THR A 167 -7.79 1.82 -17.82
C THR A 167 -6.40 1.93 -17.22
N ASP A 168 -5.40 2.27 -18.02
CA ASP A 168 -4.00 2.21 -17.66
C ASP A 168 -3.21 3.37 -18.25
N ALA A 169 -2.01 3.54 -17.74
CA ALA A 169 -1.08 4.61 -18.06
C ALA A 169 0.35 4.09 -18.02
N ASP A 170 1.14 4.36 -19.05
CA ASP A 170 2.58 4.21 -18.94
C ASP A 170 3.18 5.55 -18.48
N ILE A 171 3.84 5.53 -17.32
CA ILE A 171 4.48 6.73 -16.75
C ILE A 171 5.96 6.47 -16.51
N THR A 172 6.78 7.50 -16.75
CA THR A 172 8.19 7.50 -16.37
C THR A 172 8.36 8.35 -15.13
N ILE A 173 9.00 7.80 -14.11
CA ILE A 173 9.36 8.54 -12.90
C ILE A 173 10.87 8.64 -12.85
N THR A 174 11.37 9.84 -12.56
CA THR A 174 12.78 10.09 -12.25
C THR A 174 12.86 10.85 -10.94
N SER A 175 13.64 10.36 -9.98
CA SER A 175 13.87 11.01 -8.70
C SER A 175 15.36 11.06 -8.40
N THR A 176 15.87 12.24 -8.08
CA THR A 176 17.23 12.41 -7.54
C THR A 176 17.20 12.56 -6.02
N PHE A 177 16.11 12.16 -5.35
CA PHE A 177 16.00 12.20 -3.90
C PHE A 177 17.02 11.24 -3.28
N ASP A 178 17.94 11.81 -2.51
CA ASP A 178 18.95 11.13 -1.73
C ASP A 178 18.84 11.61 -0.27
N PRO A 179 18.43 10.74 0.66
CA PRO A 179 18.26 11.09 2.06
C PRO A 179 19.61 11.38 2.75
N GLU A 180 20.74 10.89 2.26
CA GLU A 180 22.04 10.95 2.92
C GLU A 180 22.77 12.29 2.74
N ILE A 181 22.38 13.08 1.74
CA ILE A 181 23.04 14.34 1.37
C ILE A 181 22.73 15.45 2.37
N CYS A 182 23.76 16.10 2.92
CA CYS A 182 23.57 17.27 3.77
C CYS A 182 22.96 18.45 2.97
N ARG A 183 22.03 19.17 3.61
CA ARG A 183 21.27 20.27 3.00
C ARG A 183 21.99 21.62 3.16
N LEU A 184 21.59 22.65 2.41
CA LEU A 184 22.24 23.98 2.38
C LEU A 184 22.43 24.65 3.76
N GLY A 185 21.60 24.33 4.76
CA GLY A 185 21.72 24.81 6.14
C GLY A 185 22.67 24.01 7.04
N GLU A 186 23.30 22.98 6.51
CA GLU A 186 24.08 21.99 7.27
C GLU A 186 25.56 21.95 6.85
N LEU A 187 26.34 21.19 7.62
CA LEU A 187 27.74 20.87 7.35
C LEU A 187 27.91 19.36 7.49
N ARG A 188 28.68 18.79 6.57
CA ARG A 188 29.16 17.42 6.69
C ARG A 188 30.36 17.39 7.63
N LYS A 189 30.24 16.74 8.78
CA LYS A 189 31.37 16.48 9.69
C LYS A 189 31.72 15.01 9.72
N MET A 190 32.99 14.71 9.47
CA MET A 190 33.54 13.37 9.62
C MET A 190 33.67 13.01 11.10
N VAL A 191 33.46 11.73 11.42
CA VAL A 191 33.72 11.17 12.76
C VAL A 191 34.91 10.23 12.72
N LEU A 192 35.73 10.28 13.78
CA LEU A 192 37.00 9.54 13.88
C LEU A 192 36.82 8.02 13.99
N ALA A 193 35.70 7.58 14.52
CA ALA A 193 35.34 6.17 14.64
C ALA A 193 33.91 5.98 14.10
N THR A 194 33.70 4.90 13.34
CA THR A 194 32.37 4.51 12.88
C THR A 194 31.48 4.21 14.08
N HIS A 195 30.39 4.95 14.21
CA HIS A 195 29.37 4.75 15.24
C HIS A 195 28.03 4.51 14.53
N TYR A 196 27.27 3.49 14.93
CA TYR A 196 26.10 3.00 14.17
C TYR A 196 26.40 2.69 12.68
N GLY A 197 27.65 2.41 12.31
CA GLY A 197 28.04 2.19 10.90
C GLY A 197 28.12 3.45 10.04
N VAL A 198 27.99 4.66 10.61
CA VAL A 198 28.17 5.93 9.87
C VAL A 198 29.54 6.56 10.14
N ASN A 199 30.13 7.16 9.10
CA ASN A 199 31.46 7.81 9.14
C ASN A 199 31.40 9.34 9.04
N TYR A 200 30.21 9.91 8.85
CA TYR A 200 29.95 11.35 8.94
C TYR A 200 28.58 11.60 9.55
N ALA A 201 28.28 12.86 9.85
CA ALA A 201 26.92 13.31 10.13
C ALA A 201 26.68 14.70 9.54
N CYS A 202 25.45 14.96 9.12
CA CYS A 202 24.98 16.30 8.79
C CYS A 202 24.61 17.07 10.06
N ILE A 203 25.31 18.16 10.34
CA ILE A 203 25.02 19.04 11.48
C ILE A 203 24.54 20.42 11.02
N PRO A 204 23.59 21.07 11.69
CA PRO A 204 23.21 22.45 11.40
C PRO A 204 24.42 23.40 11.48
N ARG A 205 24.55 24.33 10.54
CA ARG A 205 25.63 25.33 10.49
C ARG A 205 25.76 26.15 11.77
N MET A 206 24.64 26.40 12.46
CA MET A 206 24.62 27.09 13.76
C MET A 206 25.40 26.35 14.86
N ARG A 207 25.55 25.02 14.74
CA ARG A 207 26.34 24.17 15.64
C ARG A 207 27.72 23.83 15.08
N SER A 208 28.23 24.58 14.10
CA SER A 208 29.52 24.33 13.46
C SER A 208 30.70 24.28 14.45
N HIS A 209 30.65 25.03 15.55
CA HIS A 209 31.66 25.04 16.60
C HIS A 209 31.56 23.86 17.57
N MET A 210 30.42 23.16 17.63
CA MET A 210 30.23 21.99 18.48
C MET A 210 30.72 20.72 17.80
N GLY A 211 31.03 19.68 18.59
CA GLY A 211 31.28 18.34 18.08
C GLY A 211 30.05 17.69 17.45
N VAL A 212 30.24 16.54 16.81
CA VAL A 212 29.12 15.67 16.38
C VAL A 212 28.54 15.02 17.64
N HIS A 213 27.23 15.19 17.87
CA HIS A 213 26.55 14.55 18.99
C HIS A 213 25.96 13.20 18.57
N GLU A 214 25.64 12.35 19.54
CA GLU A 214 25.04 11.04 19.29
C GLU A 214 23.74 11.13 18.47
N ILE A 215 22.89 12.13 18.75
CA ILE A 215 21.66 12.37 17.98
C ILE A 215 21.92 12.67 16.49
N ASP A 216 23.06 13.30 16.16
CA ASP A 216 23.43 13.58 14.77
C ASP A 216 23.80 12.28 14.05
N LEU A 217 24.49 11.37 14.75
CA LEU A 217 24.86 10.05 14.24
C LEU A 217 23.65 9.14 14.07
N GLN A 218 22.72 9.15 15.04
CA GLN A 218 21.46 8.41 14.94
C GLN A 218 20.62 8.90 13.75
N ARG A 219 20.51 10.22 13.54
CA ARG A 219 19.83 10.77 12.36
C ARG A 219 20.50 10.33 11.07
N GLN A 220 21.83 10.40 11.00
CA GLN A 220 22.56 9.95 9.81
C GLN A 220 22.34 8.44 9.57
N TYR A 221 22.31 7.61 10.62
CA TYR A 221 21.99 6.19 10.50
C TYR A 221 20.61 5.97 9.85
N PHE A 222 19.59 6.74 10.26
CA PHE A 222 18.26 6.67 9.65
C PHE A 222 18.23 7.17 8.20
N TYR A 223 19.04 8.16 7.85
CA TYR A 223 19.17 8.61 6.47
C TYR A 223 19.85 7.53 5.59
N HIS A 224 20.94 6.95 6.08
CA HIS A 224 21.67 5.89 5.39
C HIS A 224 20.81 4.65 5.18
N ASN A 225 19.99 4.30 6.18
CA ASN A 225 19.09 3.16 6.12
C ASN A 225 17.65 3.54 5.77
N PHE A 226 17.43 4.66 5.07
CA PHE A 226 16.11 5.16 4.77
C PHE A 226 15.27 4.12 4.03
N TYR A 227 15.77 3.53 2.94
CA TYR A 227 14.99 2.53 2.22
C TYR A 227 14.99 1.15 2.90
N SER A 228 16.11 0.73 3.48
CA SER A 228 16.27 -0.61 4.06
C SER A 228 15.45 -0.81 5.34
N LEU A 229 15.23 0.23 6.16
CA LEU A 229 14.41 0.13 7.37
C LEU A 229 12.91 0.03 7.11
N ARG A 230 12.45 0.26 5.87
CA ARG A 230 11.03 0.22 5.49
C ARG A 230 10.70 -1.12 4.87
N ALA A 231 10.63 -2.15 5.71
CA ALA A 231 10.17 -3.47 5.27
C ALA A 231 8.73 -3.41 4.73
N THR A 232 7.93 -2.56 5.36
CA THR A 232 6.58 -2.14 4.97
C THR A 232 6.58 -0.62 4.75
N TYR A 233 5.54 -0.07 4.15
CA TYR A 233 5.48 1.35 3.76
C TYR A 233 4.04 1.84 3.59
N GLY A 234 3.85 3.13 3.30
CA GLY A 234 2.52 3.73 3.20
C GLY A 234 1.88 3.98 4.57
N ALA A 235 0.58 4.24 4.57
CA ALA A 235 -0.19 4.54 5.77
C ALA A 235 -0.28 3.31 6.71
N ASN A 236 -0.25 2.10 6.15
CA ASN A 236 -0.21 0.84 6.88
C ASN A 236 1.21 0.33 7.20
N GLU A 237 2.22 1.20 7.24
CA GLU A 237 3.57 0.81 7.66
C GLU A 237 3.57 0.21 9.08
N CYS A 238 4.22 -0.93 9.24
CA CYS A 238 4.43 -1.57 10.53
C CYS A 238 5.53 -0.87 11.35
N LYS A 239 5.49 -1.03 12.67
CA LYS A 239 6.59 -0.60 13.54
C LYS A 239 7.90 -1.30 13.14
N ALA A 240 9.03 -0.65 13.43
CA ALA A 240 10.35 -1.19 13.12
C ALA A 240 10.52 -2.61 13.72
N GLY A 241 11.00 -3.55 12.90
CA GLY A 241 11.14 -4.97 13.26
C GLY A 241 9.92 -5.85 12.99
N TYR A 242 8.84 -5.28 12.43
CA TYR A 242 7.64 -5.99 12.01
C TYR A 242 7.40 -5.85 10.51
N VAL A 243 6.68 -6.81 9.94
CA VAL A 243 6.32 -6.91 8.52
C VAL A 243 4.82 -7.17 8.39
N TRP A 244 4.24 -6.91 7.21
CA TRP A 244 2.89 -7.36 6.91
C TRP A 244 2.85 -8.88 6.93
N ARG A 245 1.82 -9.44 7.56
CA ARG A 245 1.62 -10.89 7.63
C ARG A 245 1.35 -11.45 6.25
N SER A 246 0.67 -10.70 5.39
CA SER A 246 0.58 -10.98 3.96
C SER A 246 0.03 -12.37 3.65
N ILE A 247 -0.99 -12.80 4.39
CA ILE A 247 -1.75 -14.03 4.07
C ILE A 247 -2.45 -13.89 2.71
N ASP A 248 -2.95 -12.69 2.42
CA ASP A 248 -3.44 -12.28 1.11
C ASP A 248 -2.92 -10.86 0.77
N GLU A 249 -3.35 -10.32 -0.38
CA GLU A 249 -2.92 -9.01 -0.89
C GLU A 249 -3.40 -7.82 0.00
N TYR A 250 -4.37 -8.01 0.89
CA TYR A 250 -4.96 -6.98 1.74
C TYR A 250 -4.68 -7.20 3.25
N ASP A 251 -3.93 -8.23 3.61
CA ASP A 251 -3.57 -8.56 4.99
C ASP A 251 -2.41 -7.70 5.52
N TYR A 252 -2.76 -6.48 5.92
CA TYR A 252 -1.85 -5.50 6.54
C TYR A 252 -1.54 -5.76 8.02
N VAL A 253 -1.97 -6.90 8.59
CA VAL A 253 -1.67 -7.23 10.00
C VAL A 253 -0.16 -7.31 10.20
N CYS A 254 0.36 -6.56 11.16
CA CYS A 254 1.81 -6.52 11.42
C CYS A 254 2.24 -7.67 12.34
N VAL A 255 3.21 -8.46 11.89
CA VAL A 255 3.78 -9.60 12.63
C VAL A 255 5.31 -9.59 12.59
N HIS A 256 5.95 -10.43 13.40
CA HIS A 256 7.39 -10.63 13.29
C HIS A 256 7.75 -11.35 11.97
N PRO A 257 8.94 -11.12 11.39
CA PRO A 257 9.35 -11.73 10.12
C PRO A 257 9.17 -13.26 10.06
N HIS A 258 9.55 -13.98 11.12
CA HIS A 258 9.38 -15.45 11.19
C HIS A 258 7.90 -15.90 11.13
N ARG A 259 6.95 -15.05 11.55
CA ARG A 259 5.52 -15.34 11.48
C ARG A 259 4.98 -15.20 10.05
N GLN A 260 5.47 -14.20 9.31
CA GLN A 260 5.13 -14.02 7.90
C GLN A 260 5.51 -15.28 7.08
N GLU A 261 6.73 -15.80 7.28
CA GLU A 261 7.20 -17.02 6.60
C GLU A 261 6.28 -18.21 6.88
N ASN A 262 5.88 -18.42 8.14
CA ASN A 262 4.96 -19.48 8.51
C ASN A 262 3.58 -19.31 7.84
N ALA A 263 3.04 -18.09 7.84
CA ALA A 263 1.73 -17.80 7.26
C ALA A 263 1.71 -18.03 5.74
N GLN A 264 2.77 -17.65 5.03
CA GLN A 264 2.92 -17.88 3.59
C GLN A 264 3.07 -19.37 3.25
N GLN A 265 3.86 -20.12 4.02
CA GLN A 265 3.99 -21.57 3.82
C GLN A 265 2.66 -22.31 3.98
N GLN A 266 1.84 -21.90 4.95
CA GLN A 266 0.50 -22.48 5.15
C GLN A 266 -0.41 -22.22 3.94
N ALA A 267 -0.39 -21.00 3.39
CA ALA A 267 -1.17 -20.65 2.22
C ALA A 267 -0.76 -21.48 0.99
N LEU A 268 0.55 -21.66 0.76
CA LEU A 268 1.07 -22.47 -0.34
C LEU A 268 0.68 -23.95 -0.22
N TYR A 269 0.87 -24.55 0.96
CA TYR A 269 0.50 -25.95 1.20
C TYR A 269 -0.99 -26.21 0.94
N GLN A 270 -1.84 -25.27 1.34
CA GLN A 270 -3.29 -25.39 1.14
C GLN A 270 -3.69 -25.17 -0.32
N ALA A 271 -3.04 -24.26 -1.04
CA ALA A 271 -3.26 -24.06 -2.47
C ALA A 271 -2.89 -25.33 -3.27
N GLU A 272 -1.74 -25.95 -2.97
CA GLU A 272 -1.34 -27.24 -3.56
C GLU A 272 -2.35 -28.34 -3.25
N ARG A 273 -2.84 -28.41 -2.00
CA ARG A 273 -3.84 -29.41 -1.60
C ARG A 273 -5.17 -29.25 -2.34
N ARG A 274 -5.63 -28.01 -2.57
CA ARG A 274 -6.85 -27.74 -3.36
C ARG A 274 -6.69 -28.23 -4.80
N GLN A 275 -5.56 -27.95 -5.44
CA GLN A 275 -5.29 -28.42 -6.81
C GLN A 275 -5.30 -29.95 -6.91
N ILE A 276 -4.75 -30.65 -5.92
CA ILE A 276 -4.77 -32.12 -5.88
C ILE A 276 -6.21 -32.64 -5.75
N ILE A 277 -7.03 -32.03 -4.90
CA ILE A 277 -8.44 -32.43 -4.72
C ILE A 277 -9.22 -32.20 -6.02
N GLU A 278 -9.07 -31.03 -6.66
CA GLU A 278 -9.69 -30.71 -7.95
C GLU A 278 -9.25 -31.66 -9.08
N ALA A 279 -7.96 -32.02 -9.12
CA ALA A 279 -7.45 -33.00 -10.08
C ALA A 279 -8.02 -34.41 -9.81
N THR A 280 -8.19 -34.78 -8.54
CA THR A 280 -8.73 -36.09 -8.15
C THR A 280 -10.22 -36.19 -8.45
N THR A 281 -11.01 -35.15 -8.17
CA THR A 281 -12.46 -35.12 -8.48
C THR A 281 -12.73 -35.15 -9.98
N ASN A 282 -11.90 -34.49 -10.79
CA ASN A 282 -11.97 -34.56 -12.26
C ASN A 282 -11.52 -35.93 -12.82
N SER A 283 -10.62 -36.65 -12.15
CA SER A 283 -10.22 -38.00 -12.56
C SER A 283 -11.28 -39.08 -12.27
N THR A 284 -12.08 -38.89 -11.22
CA THR A 284 -13.16 -39.81 -10.85
C THR A 284 -14.42 -39.66 -11.70
N SER A 285 -14.61 -38.54 -12.39
CA SER A 285 -15.76 -38.33 -13.29
C SER A 285 -15.60 -38.99 -14.67
N GLU A 286 -14.39 -39.42 -15.06
CA GLU A 286 -14.13 -40.12 -16.33
C GLU A 286 -14.13 -41.66 -16.23
N SER A 287 -14.23 -42.25 -15.01
CA SER A 287 -14.23 -43.71 -14.81
C SER A 287 -15.56 -44.28 -14.29
N THR A 288 -16.69 -43.80 -14.81
CA THR A 288 -18.00 -44.48 -14.62
C THR A 288 -18.68 -44.78 -15.96
N THR A 289 -18.05 -45.65 -16.75
CA THR A 289 -18.75 -46.37 -17.83
C THR A 289 -18.94 -47.83 -17.45
N SER A 290 -20.21 -48.19 -17.26
CA SER A 290 -20.82 -49.54 -17.36
C SER A 290 -20.24 -50.69 -16.53
N ILE A 291 -20.86 -50.98 -15.39
CA ILE A 291 -21.23 -52.36 -15.05
C ILE A 291 -22.68 -52.38 -14.57
N SER A 292 -23.54 -52.95 -15.40
CA SER A 292 -24.92 -53.27 -15.11
C SER A 292 -25.00 -54.55 -14.30
N HIS A 293 -25.45 -54.48 -13.05
CA HIS A 293 -26.10 -55.62 -12.40
C HIS A 293 -27.31 -55.18 -11.57
N SER A 294 -28.42 -55.84 -11.90
CA SER A 294 -29.77 -55.67 -11.40
C SER A 294 -29.94 -56.25 -9.99
N ILE A 295 -30.32 -55.41 -9.02
CA ILE A 295 -31.07 -55.82 -7.83
C ILE A 295 -32.13 -54.76 -7.51
N SER A 296 -33.33 -55.26 -7.23
CA SER A 296 -34.62 -54.58 -7.10
C SER A 296 -34.85 -53.86 -5.77
N SER A 297 -35.60 -52.75 -5.86
CA SER A 297 -36.61 -52.23 -4.90
C SER A 297 -36.28 -52.22 -3.40
N ASN A 298 -35.99 -51.04 -2.84
CA ASN A 298 -36.92 -50.27 -2.01
C ASN A 298 -36.21 -49.08 -1.35
N SER A 299 -36.84 -47.91 -1.45
CA SER A 299 -36.80 -46.78 -0.51
C SER A 299 -35.52 -46.54 0.30
N THR A 300 -34.74 -45.55 -0.11
CA THR A 300 -34.37 -44.42 0.76
C THR A 300 -33.74 -43.35 -0.13
N GLU A 301 -34.23 -42.13 0.01
CA GLU A 301 -33.70 -40.94 -0.64
C GLU A 301 -32.20 -40.85 -0.35
N ILE A 302 -31.39 -40.95 -1.40
CA ILE A 302 -29.97 -40.62 -1.32
C ILE A 302 -29.93 -39.11 -1.16
N PHE A 303 -29.62 -38.70 0.08
CA PHE A 303 -29.32 -37.33 0.47
C PHE A 303 -28.48 -36.65 -0.62
N LYS A 304 -29.14 -35.71 -1.31
CA LYS A 304 -28.53 -34.76 -2.24
C LYS A 304 -28.17 -33.45 -1.53
N ASP A 305 -28.03 -33.51 -0.20
CA ASP A 305 -27.52 -32.46 0.67
C ASP A 305 -26.36 -33.09 1.44
N ASP A 306 -25.14 -32.85 0.97
CA ASP A 306 -23.86 -32.88 1.73
C ASP A 306 -22.73 -32.63 0.72
N ILE A 307 -22.82 -31.51 -0.01
CA ILE A 307 -21.65 -30.92 -0.65
C ILE A 307 -20.89 -30.22 0.47
N ILE A 308 -20.04 -31.01 1.15
CA ILE A 308 -18.93 -30.63 2.03
C ILE A 308 -18.94 -29.13 2.37
N GLU A 309 -19.73 -28.78 3.38
CA GLU A 309 -19.51 -27.56 4.16
C GLU A 309 -18.06 -27.61 4.69
N SER A 310 -17.44 -26.45 4.86
CA SER A 310 -16.03 -26.22 5.14
C SER A 310 -15.52 -26.83 6.46
N GLU A 311 -15.61 -28.14 6.64
CA GLU A 311 -15.17 -28.83 7.84
C GLU A 311 -13.76 -29.35 7.63
N CYS A 312 -12.83 -28.66 8.29
CA CYS A 312 -11.46 -29.14 8.41
C CYS A 312 -11.45 -30.53 9.04
N LEU A 313 -10.72 -31.46 8.41
CA LEU A 313 -10.56 -32.81 8.96
C LEU A 313 -9.90 -32.71 10.34
N SER A 314 -10.48 -33.41 11.32
CA SER A 314 -9.91 -33.51 12.66
C SER A 314 -8.44 -33.99 12.59
N PRO A 315 -7.50 -33.37 13.35
CA PRO A 315 -7.69 -32.39 14.41
C PRO A 315 -7.54 -30.91 13.96
N TYR A 316 -7.69 -30.61 12.68
CA TYR A 316 -7.54 -29.25 12.16
C TYR A 316 -8.85 -28.47 12.27
N VAL A 317 -8.73 -27.14 12.36
CA VAL A 317 -9.84 -26.19 12.45
C VAL A 317 -9.65 -25.07 11.41
N PRO A 318 -10.73 -24.39 10.96
CA PRO A 318 -10.60 -23.25 10.06
C PRO A 318 -9.79 -22.13 10.71
N ARG A 319 -8.84 -21.53 9.97
CA ARG A 319 -7.97 -20.48 10.48
C ARG A 319 -8.74 -19.20 10.81
N ASN A 320 -9.74 -18.85 10.01
CA ASN A 320 -10.61 -17.69 10.22
C ASN A 320 -9.84 -16.37 10.38
N ALA A 321 -8.77 -16.16 9.62
CA ALA A 321 -8.01 -14.92 9.64
C ALA A 321 -8.85 -13.71 9.18
N PHE A 322 -9.79 -13.94 8.26
CA PHE A 322 -10.76 -12.96 7.75
C PHE A 322 -12.02 -13.68 7.25
N LEU A 323 -13.04 -12.92 6.84
CA LEU A 323 -14.28 -13.48 6.32
C LEU A 323 -14.02 -14.27 5.02
N GLY A 324 -14.30 -15.56 5.04
CA GLY A 324 -14.06 -16.45 3.90
C GLY A 324 -12.70 -17.15 3.93
N ASP A 325 -11.89 -16.98 4.98
CA ASP A 325 -10.66 -17.75 5.17
C ASP A 325 -10.95 -19.17 5.67
N ASP A 326 -11.03 -20.10 4.72
CA ASP A 326 -11.34 -21.52 4.89
C ASP A 326 -10.08 -22.41 5.00
N ILE A 327 -8.90 -21.83 5.20
CA ILE A 327 -7.65 -22.58 5.37
C ILE A 327 -7.66 -23.37 6.68
N CYS A 328 -7.41 -24.68 6.62
CA CYS A 328 -7.35 -25.54 7.79
C CYS A 328 -5.97 -25.49 8.49
N VAL A 329 -5.96 -25.22 9.80
CA VAL A 329 -4.76 -25.11 10.63
C VAL A 329 -4.95 -25.81 11.98
N THR A 330 -3.89 -25.90 12.80
CA THR A 330 -4.03 -26.42 14.17
C THR A 330 -4.75 -25.40 15.07
N GLU A 331 -5.40 -25.85 16.14
CA GLU A 331 -6.03 -24.94 17.12
C GLU A 331 -5.06 -23.87 17.66
N ARG A 332 -3.80 -24.26 17.86
CA ARG A 332 -2.74 -23.32 18.30
C ARG A 332 -2.53 -22.21 17.27
N GLU A 333 -2.52 -22.53 15.99
CA GLU A 333 -2.31 -21.55 14.93
C GLU A 333 -3.54 -20.66 14.72
N GLN A 334 -4.75 -21.20 14.84
CA GLN A 334 -5.98 -20.40 14.86
C GLN A 334 -5.95 -19.39 16.01
N TYR A 335 -5.57 -19.84 17.22
CA TYR A 335 -5.41 -18.95 18.38
C TYR A 335 -4.39 -17.84 18.12
N LEU A 336 -3.22 -18.16 17.55
CA LEU A 336 -2.19 -17.16 17.21
C LEU A 336 -2.69 -16.16 16.17
N THR A 337 -3.33 -16.63 15.11
CA THR A 337 -3.90 -15.77 14.05
C THR A 337 -4.93 -14.80 14.62
N ASN A 338 -5.82 -15.28 15.49
CA ASN A 338 -6.80 -14.44 16.17
C ASN A 338 -6.14 -13.40 17.08
N LYS A 339 -5.07 -13.77 17.79
CA LYS A 339 -4.30 -12.82 18.62
C LYS A 339 -3.59 -11.76 17.80
N GLU A 340 -3.04 -12.13 16.64
CA GLU A 340 -2.44 -11.20 15.68
C GLU A 340 -3.49 -10.21 15.16
N ASN A 341 -4.69 -10.69 14.80
CA ASN A 341 -5.81 -9.85 14.37
C ASN A 341 -6.28 -8.88 15.47
N GLU A 342 -6.49 -9.37 16.69
CA GLU A 342 -6.87 -8.54 17.85
C GLU A 342 -5.85 -7.43 18.15
N SER A 343 -4.57 -7.71 17.87
CA SER A 343 -3.45 -6.81 18.19
C SER A 343 -2.98 -5.97 17.01
N ALA A 344 -3.61 -6.08 15.83
CA ALA A 344 -3.12 -5.49 14.59
C ALA A 344 -2.87 -3.99 14.71
N VAL A 345 -3.78 -3.27 15.37
CA VAL A 345 -3.70 -1.82 15.60
C VAL A 345 -2.49 -1.40 16.42
N ASN A 346 -2.00 -2.27 17.30
CA ASN A 346 -0.88 -1.96 18.21
C ASN A 346 0.47 -2.01 17.51
N LEU A 347 0.56 -2.70 16.38
CA LEU A 347 1.81 -2.94 15.64
C LEU A 347 1.89 -2.13 14.35
N LEU A 348 0.78 -1.55 13.91
CA LEU A 348 0.79 -0.45 12.96
C LEU A 348 1.49 0.75 13.57
N LYS A 349 2.33 1.40 12.77
CA LYS A 349 3.10 2.56 13.20
C LYS A 349 2.19 3.79 13.34
N TYR A 350 1.06 3.82 12.62
CA TYR A 350 0.33 5.04 12.29
C TYR A 350 -1.21 4.95 12.40
N TYR A 351 -1.73 4.21 13.37
CA TYR A 351 -3.17 3.99 13.55
C TYR A 351 -4.04 5.28 13.65
N GLU A 352 -3.49 6.42 14.09
CA GLU A 352 -4.23 7.70 14.27
C GLU A 352 -4.35 8.57 12.98
N PHE A 353 -4.28 8.00 11.76
CA PHE A 353 -3.93 8.76 10.55
C PHE A 353 -5.05 9.59 9.87
N PHE A 354 -6.33 9.17 9.86
CA PHE A 354 -7.44 9.98 9.30
C PHE A 354 -8.72 10.08 10.13
N ASN A 355 -8.84 9.31 11.21
CA ASN A 355 -9.95 9.55 12.11
C ASN A 355 -9.54 10.67 13.05
N GLY A 356 -10.38 11.69 13.11
CA GLY A 356 -10.64 12.38 14.37
C GLY A 356 -11.04 11.37 15.43
N VAL A 357 -10.08 10.58 15.91
CA VAL A 357 -9.96 10.29 17.34
C VAL A 357 -9.57 11.62 17.97
N ASP A 358 -10.45 12.62 17.82
CA ASP A 358 -10.78 13.44 18.95
C ASP A 358 -11.03 12.42 20.04
N THR A 359 -10.22 12.48 21.07
CA THR A 359 -10.68 12.09 22.38
C THR A 359 -11.98 12.86 22.61
N VAL A 360 -13.10 12.32 22.17
CA VAL A 360 -14.31 12.29 22.97
C VAL A 360 -13.97 11.42 24.19
N GLY A 361 -13.07 11.95 25.01
CA GLY A 361 -13.06 11.70 26.43
C GLY A 361 -14.37 12.25 27.00
N PRO A 362 -14.73 11.75 28.19
CA PRO A 362 -16.10 11.47 28.62
C PRO A 362 -17.13 12.58 28.43
#